data_AF-A0A8J3IQZ6-F1
#
_entry.id   AF-A0A8J3IQZ6-F1
#
_cell.length_a   1.000
_cell.length_b   1.000
_cell.length_c   1.000
_cell.angle_alpha   90.00
_cell.angle_beta   90.00
_cell.angle_gamma   90.00
#
_symmetry.space_group_name_H-M   'P 1'
#
loop_
_entity.id
_entity.type
_entity.pdbx_description
1 polymer ?
#
loop_
_entity_poly.entity_id
_entity_poly.type
_entity_poly.pdbx_seq_one_letter_code
_entity_poly.pdbx_strand_id
1 'polypeptide(L)' 'MPRFPTSLDESLEDLERDSVLMEALGPTLSTAYLVVKRSEIEYFKDKTPQEIVKQHFYKF' A
#
# COMPACT_ATOMS: atom_id res chain seq x y z
N MET A 1 4.45 -13.69 18.23
CA MET A 1 4.81 -12.93 17.00
C MET A 1 3.63 -12.03 16.65
N PRO A 2 3.86 -10.77 16.27
CA PRO A 2 2.80 -9.94 15.70
C PRO A 2 2.30 -10.58 14.39
N ARG A 3 1.01 -10.40 14.09
CA ARG A 3 0.39 -10.90 12.85
C ARG A 3 0.71 -9.92 11.73
N PHE A 4 0.99 -10.42 10.53
CA PHE A 4 1.16 -9.57 9.35
C PHE A 4 -0.14 -8.81 9.02
N PRO A 5 -0.02 -7.62 8.41
CA PRO A 5 -1.17 -6.88 7.91
C PRO A 5 -1.92 -7.69 6.86
N THR A 6 -3.24 -7.53 6.86
CA THR A 6 -4.17 -8.24 5.99
C THR A 6 -4.78 -7.33 4.92
N SER A 7 -4.50 -6.03 5.00
CA SER A 7 -4.86 -5.06 4.00
C SER A 7 -3.67 -4.20 3.59
N LEU A 8 -3.76 -3.59 2.42
CA LEU A 8 -2.76 -2.63 1.96
C LEU A 8 -2.70 -1.42 2.89
N ASP A 9 -3.84 -0.96 3.41
CA ASP A 9 -3.89 0.19 4.32
C ASP A 9 -3.12 -0.08 5.63
N GLU A 10 -3.37 -1.23 6.27
CA GLU A 10 -2.59 -1.69 7.44
C GLU A 10 -1.09 -1.79 7.12
N SER A 11 -0.75 -2.26 5.91
CA SER A 11 0.65 -2.37 5.48
C SER A 11 1.34 -1.01 5.33
N LEU A 12 0.61 0.00 4.85
CA LEU A 12 1.13 1.37 4.71
C LEU A 12 1.27 2.05 6.06
N GLU A 13 0.34 1.83 7.00
CA GLU A 13 0.45 2.34 8.36
C GLU A 13 1.66 1.76 9.10
N ASP A 14 1.89 0.44 8.97
CA ASP A 14 3.06 -0.21 9.56
C ASP A 14 4.37 0.29 8.93
N LEU A 15 4.40 0.46 7.59
CA LEU A 15 5.55 1.02 6.89
C LEU A 15 5.86 2.45 7.33
N GLU A 16 4.85 3.31 7.44
CA GLU A 16 4.99 4.72 7.82
C GLU A 16 5.53 4.88 9.26
N ARG A 17 5.28 3.89 10.13
CA ARG A 17 5.80 3.84 11.51
C ARG A 17 7.20 3.25 11.64
N ASP A 18 7.69 2.54 10.63
CA ASP A 18 9.01 1.93 10.65
C ASP A 18 10.08 2.92 10.16
N SER A 19 10.75 3.58 11.10
CA SER A 19 11.78 4.57 10.77
C SER A 19 12.96 3.96 10.01
N VAL A 20 13.31 2.69 10.25
CA VAL A 20 14.44 2.03 9.58
C VAL A 20 14.12 1.84 8.10
N LEU A 21 12.91 1.39 7.78
CA LEU A 21 12.47 1.23 6.39
C LEU A 21 12.25 2.59 5.70
N MET A 22 11.66 3.56 6.40
CA MET A 22 11.44 4.89 5.86
C MET A 22 12.75 5.63 5.56
N GLU A 23 13.76 5.46 6.42
CA GLU A 23 15.11 5.99 6.19
C GLU A 23 15.80 5.27 5.03
N ALA A 24 15.69 3.93 4.93
CA ALA A 24 16.28 3.16 3.86
C ALA A 24 15.72 3.52 2.47
N LEU A 25 14.43 3.85 2.38
CA LEU A 25 13.79 4.36 1.16
C LEU A 25 14.24 5.79 0.84
N GLY A 26 14.53 6.58 1.87
CA GLY A 26 14.80 8.01 1.75
C GLY A 26 13.53 8.83 1.49
N PRO A 27 13.57 10.14 1.80
CA PRO A 27 12.37 10.99 1.89
C PRO A 27 11.60 11.13 0.57
N THR A 28 12.30 11.15 -0.57
CA THR A 28 11.67 11.30 -1.89
C THR A 28 10.86 10.06 -2.26
N LEU A 29 11.48 8.88 -2.14
CA LEU A 29 10.84 7.63 -2.57
C LEU A 29 9.73 7.22 -1.61
N SER A 30 9.94 7.36 -0.29
CA SER A 30 8.93 7.03 0.70
C SER A 30 7.67 7.88 0.54
N THR A 31 7.83 9.19 0.34
CA THR A 31 6.70 10.10 0.08
C THR A 31 5.96 9.71 -1.21
N ALA A 32 6.67 9.55 -2.32
CA ALA A 32 6.05 9.21 -3.60
C ALA A 32 5.33 7.85 -3.54
N TYR A 33 5.94 6.86 -2.88
CA TYR A 33 5.36 5.54 -2.71
C TYR A 33 4.06 5.58 -1.91
N LEU A 34 4.07 6.23 -0.74
CA LEU A 34 2.89 6.36 0.12
C LEU A 34 1.75 7.09 -0.62
N VAL A 35 2.04 8.19 -1.31
CA VAL A 35 1.04 8.95 -2.08
C VAL A 35 0.38 8.07 -3.15
N VAL A 36 1.18 7.34 -3.94
CA VAL A 36 0.64 6.45 -4.99
C VAL A 36 -0.19 5.33 -4.39
N LYS A 37 0.28 4.68 -3.32
CA LYS A 37 -0.44 3.56 -2.70
C LYS A 37 -1.71 3.98 -1.98
N ARG A 38 -1.73 5.14 -1.34
CA ARG A 38 -2.95 5.74 -0.79
C ARG A 38 -3.95 6.07 -1.90
N SER A 39 -3.49 6.59 -3.03
CA SER A 39 -4.35 6.81 -4.20
C SER A 39 -4.90 5.51 -4.79
N GLU A 40 -4.14 4.41 -4.78
CA GLU A 40 -4.64 3.09 -5.20
C GLU A 40 -5.75 2.60 -4.27
N ILE A 41 -5.58 2.72 -2.95
CA ILE A 41 -6.62 2.36 -1.96
C ILE A 41 -7.92 3.14 -2.25
N GLU A 42 -7.83 4.46 -2.41
CA GLU A 42 -8.99 5.30 -2.71
C GLU A 42 -9.68 4.91 -4.02
N TYR A 43 -8.91 4.54 -5.05
CA TYR A 43 -9.45 4.09 -6.32
C TYR A 43 -10.20 2.75 -6.20
N PHE A 44 -9.80 1.88 -5.26
CA PHE A 44 -10.39 0.55 -5.07
C PHE A 44 -11.46 0.48 -3.97
N LYS A 45 -11.70 1.54 -3.20
CA LYS A 45 -12.58 1.50 -2.01
C LYS A 45 -14.01 1.02 -2.26
N ASP A 46 -14.57 1.31 -3.44
CA ASP A 46 -15.95 0.95 -3.80
C ASP A 46 -16.02 -0.27 -4.72
N LYS A 47 -14.90 -0.98 -4.92
CA LYS A 47 -14.80 -2.14 -5.82
C LYS A 47 -14.87 -3.44 -5.04
N THR A 48 -15.52 -4.44 -5.65
CA THR A 48 -15.55 -5.81 -5.13
C THR A 48 -14.18 -6.48 -5.27
N PRO A 49 -13.86 -7.49 -4.45
CA PRO A 49 -12.62 -8.26 -4.60
C PRO A 49 -12.43 -8.82 -6.01
N GLN A 50 -13.50 -9.25 -6.68
CA GLN A 50 -13.45 -9.79 -8.04
C GLN A 50 -13.05 -8.71 -9.07
N GLU A 51 -13.54 -7.49 -8.93
CA GLU A 51 -13.15 -6.36 -9.79
C GLU A 51 -11.70 -5.97 -9.56
N ILE A 52 -11.25 -5.95 -8.30
CA ILE A 52 -9.85 -5.68 -7.95
C ILE A 52 -8.93 -6.72 -8.58
N VAL A 53 -9.24 -8.02 -8.41
CA VAL A 53 -8.47 -9.13 -8.98
C VAL A 53 -8.44 -9.04 -10.50
N LYS A 54 -9.58 -8.80 -11.15
CA LYS A 54 -9.66 -8.65 -12.61
C LYS A 54 -8.78 -7.51 -13.11
N GLN A 55 -8.78 -6.36 -12.42
CA GLN A 55 -7.94 -5.23 -12.80
C GLN A 55 -6.45 -5.53 -12.66
N HIS A 56 -6.03 -6.19 -11.56
CA HIS A 56 -4.63 -6.55 -11.36
C HIS A 56 -4.15 -7.61 -12.35
N PHE A 57 -5.00 -8.57 -12.71
CA PHE A 57 -4.70 -9.62 -13.68
C PHE A 57 -4.33 -9.07 -15.07
N TYR A 58 -4.89 -7.94 -15.49
CA TYR A 58 -4.56 -7.32 -16.78
C TYR A 58 -3.43 -6.28 -16.69
N LYS A 59 -3.03 -5.87 -15.48
CA LYS A 59 -2.01 -4.83 -15.26
C LYS A 59 -0.60 -5.41 -15.12
N PHE A 60 -0.47 -6.68 -14.71
CA PHE A 60 0.78 -7.39 -14.43
C PHE A 60 0.82 -8.73 -15.17
#